data_AF-A0A3E0DKW0-F1
#
_entry.id   AF-A0A3E0DKW0-F1
#
_cell.length_a   1.000
_cell.length_b   1.000
_cell.length_c   1.000
_cell.angle_alpha   90.00
_cell.angle_beta   90.00
_cell.angle_gamma   90.00
#
_symmetry.space_group_name_H-M   'P 1'
#
loop_
_entity.id
_entity.type
_entity.pdbx_description
1 polymer ?
#
loop_
_entity_poly.entity_id
_entity_poly.type
_entity_poly.pdbx_seq_one_letter_code
_entity_poly.pdbx_strand_id
1 'polypeptide(L)'
;MNLLFWSGIAFTLIAPVVIGIQFDDQSTSWVAALCGAFVTFMARIGDLAELSLGPVKARMKEQIEKAAATIDQLRQVATTTSEATLTDLMAGSFMGGMSLKKRLELHDNIIDALKGIGASEAQLELAEKDWKKGISIIYQRAIRNAVEERPDPNKINVNASDEQKKADKEINDLMNFERWECPSPSQIRSVLKKYQIESPSAEKWISDYEFFLETNVIRNRAGFEQV
;
A
#
# COMPACT_ATOMS: atom_id res chain seq x y z
N MET A 1 20.82 -24.59 -45.36
CA MET A 1 19.80 -24.81 -46.44
C MET A 1 19.20 -26.18 -46.19
N ASN A 2 17.95 -26.24 -45.70
CA ASN A 2 17.40 -27.46 -45.09
C ASN A 2 17.08 -28.52 -46.15
N LEU A 3 17.96 -29.53 -46.26
CA LEU A 3 17.79 -30.74 -47.07
C LEU A 3 16.40 -31.39 -46.87
N LEU A 4 15.87 -31.33 -45.65
CA LEU A 4 14.55 -31.84 -45.26
C LEU A 4 13.36 -31.13 -45.96
N PHE A 5 13.48 -29.85 -46.27
CA PHE A 5 12.42 -29.10 -46.95
C PHE A 5 12.34 -29.50 -48.43
N TRP A 6 13.49 -29.58 -49.10
CA TRP A 6 13.57 -30.01 -50.49
C TRP A 6 13.18 -31.49 -50.65
N SER A 7 13.55 -32.36 -49.70
CA SER A 7 13.07 -33.74 -49.69
C SER A 7 11.55 -33.82 -49.45
N GLY A 8 11.00 -32.97 -48.58
CA GLY A 8 9.55 -32.86 -48.36
C GLY A 8 8.78 -32.45 -49.62
N ILE A 9 9.23 -31.40 -50.31
CA ILE A 9 8.62 -30.95 -51.58
C ILE A 9 8.73 -32.03 -52.66
N ALA A 10 9.92 -32.61 -52.83
CA ALA A 10 10.13 -33.68 -53.81
C ALA A 10 9.22 -34.87 -53.53
N PHE A 11 9.10 -35.29 -52.26
CA PHE A 11 8.21 -36.36 -51.85
C PHE A 11 6.74 -36.02 -52.11
N THR A 12 6.30 -34.81 -51.77
CA THR A 12 4.91 -34.34 -51.96
C THR A 12 4.50 -34.31 -53.43
N LEU A 13 5.43 -33.98 -54.34
CA LEU A 13 5.15 -33.86 -55.77
C LEU A 13 5.32 -35.18 -56.52
N ILE A 14 6.28 -36.02 -56.13
CA ILE A 14 6.66 -37.23 -56.89
C ILE A 14 5.93 -38.47 -56.37
N ALA A 15 5.84 -38.67 -55.05
CA ALA A 15 5.29 -39.90 -54.49
C ALA A 15 3.80 -40.13 -54.84
N PRO A 16 2.90 -39.12 -54.80
CA PRO A 16 1.49 -39.30 -55.18
C PRO A 16 1.30 -39.67 -56.65
N VAL A 17 2.13 -39.11 -57.54
CA VAL A 17 2.07 -39.36 -58.99
C VAL A 17 2.54 -40.79 -59.29
N VAL A 18 3.63 -41.24 -58.66
CA VAL A 18 4.13 -42.61 -58.82
C VAL A 18 3.13 -43.63 -58.27
N ILE A 19 2.57 -43.39 -57.09
CA ILE A 19 1.60 -44.29 -56.46
C ILE A 19 0.31 -44.35 -57.29
N GLY A 20 -0.19 -43.21 -57.76
CA GLY A 20 -1.41 -43.14 -58.58
C GLY A 20 -1.27 -43.87 -59.92
N ILE A 21 -0.11 -43.77 -60.57
CA ILE A 21 0.14 -44.44 -61.87
C ILE A 21 0.39 -45.95 -61.70
N GLN A 22 1.13 -46.37 -60.67
CA GLN A 22 1.50 -47.79 -60.51
C GLN A 22 0.43 -48.65 -59.85
N PHE A 23 -0.35 -48.09 -58.92
CA PHE A 23 -1.27 -48.88 -58.09
C PHE A 23 -2.75 -48.60 -58.36
N ASP A 24 -3.06 -47.62 -59.21
CA ASP A 24 -4.43 -47.14 -59.53
C ASP A 24 -5.27 -46.83 -58.27
N ASP A 25 -4.59 -46.53 -57.16
CA ASP A 25 -5.19 -46.26 -55.86
C ASP A 25 -5.07 -44.76 -55.52
N GLN A 26 -6.13 -44.05 -55.89
CA GLN A 26 -6.27 -42.62 -55.66
C GLN A 26 -6.24 -42.24 -54.17
N SER A 27 -6.68 -43.14 -53.28
CA SER A 27 -6.77 -42.85 -51.85
C SER A 27 -5.38 -42.79 -51.20
N THR A 28 -4.52 -43.76 -51.53
CA THR A 28 -3.13 -43.82 -51.04
C THR A 28 -2.27 -42.70 -51.62
N SER A 29 -2.54 -42.26 -52.85
CA SER A 29 -1.90 -41.09 -53.47
C SER A 29 -2.16 -39.80 -52.69
N TRP A 30 -3.41 -39.55 -52.28
CA TRP A 30 -3.77 -38.38 -51.47
C TRP A 30 -3.16 -38.38 -50.07
N VAL A 31 -3.08 -39.54 -49.43
CA VAL A 31 -2.43 -39.69 -48.12
C VAL A 31 -0.94 -39.34 -48.22
N ALA A 32 -0.25 -39.82 -49.26
CA ALA A 32 1.15 -39.48 -49.49
C ALA A 32 1.37 -37.97 -49.72
N ALA A 33 0.47 -37.32 -50.45
CA ALA A 33 0.50 -35.86 -50.67
C ALA A 33 0.31 -35.09 -49.36
N LEU A 34 -0.65 -35.49 -48.52
CA LEU A 34 -0.90 -34.87 -47.21
C LEU A 34 0.29 -35.06 -46.26
N CYS A 35 0.89 -36.24 -46.23
CA CYS A 35 2.08 -36.50 -45.43
C CYS A 35 3.27 -35.64 -45.87
N GLY A 36 3.51 -35.51 -47.19
CA GLY A 36 4.55 -34.64 -47.72
C GLY A 36 4.31 -33.15 -47.41
N ALA A 37 3.07 -32.69 -47.59
CA ALA A 37 2.67 -31.32 -47.28
C ALA A 37 2.83 -31.00 -45.78
N PHE A 38 2.47 -31.95 -44.91
CA PHE A 38 2.63 -31.82 -43.47
C PHE A 38 4.10 -31.73 -43.04
N VAL A 39 4.97 -32.58 -43.59
CA VAL A 39 6.43 -32.52 -43.32
C VAL A 39 7.02 -31.19 -43.80
N THR A 40 6.59 -30.71 -44.96
CA THR A 40 7.04 -29.42 -45.51
C THR A 40 6.58 -28.25 -44.65
N PHE A 41 5.35 -28.31 -44.13
CA PHE A 41 4.81 -27.32 -43.19
C PHE A 41 5.57 -27.32 -41.86
N MET A 42 5.79 -28.50 -41.25
CA MET A 42 6.53 -28.63 -39.98
C MET A 42 7.99 -28.19 -40.12
N ALA A 43 8.62 -28.38 -41.27
CA ALA A 43 10.00 -27.92 -41.53
C ALA A 43 10.14 -26.38 -41.56
N ARG A 44 9.03 -25.64 -41.70
CA ARG A 44 8.98 -24.17 -41.72
C ARG A 44 8.27 -23.56 -40.50
N ILE A 45 7.78 -24.38 -39.57
CA ILE A 45 7.05 -23.89 -38.39
C ILE A 45 7.95 -23.09 -37.45
N GLY A 46 9.25 -23.43 -37.38
CA GLY A 46 10.25 -22.69 -36.60
C GLY A 46 10.46 -21.27 -37.14
N ASP A 47 10.58 -21.12 -38.47
CA ASP A 47 10.72 -19.82 -39.13
C ASP A 47 9.47 -18.95 -38.93
N LEU A 48 8.27 -19.54 -39.00
CA LEU A 48 6.99 -18.85 -38.74
C LEU A 48 6.81 -18.49 -37.25
N ALA A 49 7.31 -19.33 -36.34
CA ALA A 49 7.32 -19.05 -34.91
C ALA A 49 8.26 -17.87 -34.58
N GLU A 50 9.46 -17.81 -35.18
CA GLU A 50 10.37 -16.67 -34.99
C GLU A 50 9.80 -15.35 -35.53
N LEU A 51 9.14 -15.38 -36.69
CA LEU A 51 8.54 -14.20 -37.33
C LEU A 51 7.31 -13.67 -36.56
N SER A 52 6.55 -14.57 -35.91
CA SER A 52 5.38 -14.20 -35.10
C SER A 52 5.73 -13.80 -33.66
N LEU A 53 6.80 -14.35 -33.08
CA LEU A 53 7.19 -14.06 -31.70
C LEU A 53 7.79 -12.67 -31.52
N GLY A 54 8.52 -12.11 -32.49
CA GLY A 54 9.13 -10.78 -32.35
C GLY A 54 8.11 -9.65 -32.14
N PRO A 55 7.20 -9.40 -33.11
CA PRO A 55 6.20 -8.34 -33.01
C PRO A 55 5.17 -8.58 -31.90
N VAL A 56 4.78 -9.84 -31.66
CA VAL A 56 3.82 -10.19 -30.59
C VAL A 56 4.46 -10.01 -29.22
N LYS A 57 5.72 -10.43 -29.01
CA LYS A 57 6.43 -10.21 -27.74
C LYS A 57 6.67 -8.74 -27.46
N ALA A 58 6.99 -7.94 -28.49
CA ALA A 58 7.13 -6.49 -28.36
C ALA A 58 5.80 -5.84 -27.93
N ARG A 59 4.68 -6.18 -28.58
CA ARG A 59 3.35 -5.70 -28.19
C ARG A 59 2.93 -6.17 -26.80
N MET A 60 3.21 -7.42 -26.44
CA MET A 60 2.94 -7.93 -25.09
C MET A 60 3.73 -7.16 -24.05
N LYS A 61 5.02 -6.92 -24.28
CA LYS A 61 5.86 -6.11 -23.38
C LYS A 61 5.31 -4.70 -23.22
N GLU A 62 4.94 -4.05 -24.33
CA GLU A 62 4.34 -2.71 -24.30
C GLU A 62 3.02 -2.69 -23.52
N GLN A 63 2.14 -3.69 -23.70
CA GLN A 63 0.89 -3.79 -22.95
C GLN A 63 1.13 -4.06 -21.46
N ILE A 64 2.12 -4.88 -21.11
CA ILE A 64 2.53 -5.12 -19.72
C ILE A 64 3.08 -3.84 -19.10
N GLU A 65 3.94 -3.09 -19.81
CA GLU A 65 4.47 -1.80 -19.35
C GLU A 65 3.35 -0.77 -19.16
N LYS A 66 2.38 -0.70 -20.08
CA LYS A 66 1.19 0.17 -19.93
C LYS A 66 0.32 -0.24 -18.74
N ALA A 67 0.10 -1.54 -18.54
CA ALA A 67 -0.67 -2.05 -17.41
C ALA A 67 0.05 -1.74 -16.09
N ALA A 68 1.37 -1.93 -16.02
CA ALA A 68 2.18 -1.57 -14.85
C ALA A 68 2.09 -0.08 -14.53
N ALA A 69 2.24 0.79 -15.54
CA ALA A 69 2.09 2.23 -15.37
C ALA A 69 0.68 2.63 -14.89
N THR A 70 -0.36 1.96 -15.38
CA THR A 70 -1.75 2.19 -14.95
C THR A 70 -1.97 1.76 -13.50
N ILE A 71 -1.40 0.61 -13.11
CA ILE A 71 -1.44 0.13 -11.71
C ILE A 71 -0.77 1.14 -10.78
N ASP A 72 0.38 1.68 -11.16
CA ASP A 72 1.08 2.67 -10.35
C ASP A 72 0.29 3.98 -10.22
N GLN A 73 -0.36 4.43 -11.29
CA GLN A 73 -1.28 5.57 -11.24
C GLN A 73 -2.46 5.32 -10.29
N LEU A 74 -3.06 4.12 -10.34
CA LEU A 74 -4.15 3.76 -9.43
C LEU A 74 -3.69 3.72 -7.97
N ARG A 75 -2.49 3.21 -7.69
CA ARG A 75 -1.89 3.25 -6.34
C ARG A 75 -1.69 4.68 -5.86
N GLN A 76 -1.22 5.57 -6.73
CA GLN A 76 -1.02 6.98 -6.38
C GLN A 76 -2.35 7.69 -6.06
N VAL A 77 -3.39 7.45 -6.86
CA VAL A 77 -4.74 7.97 -6.60
C VAL A 77 -5.27 7.43 -5.28
N ALA A 78 -5.20 6.12 -5.07
CA ALA A 78 -5.63 5.49 -3.82
C ALA A 78 -4.89 6.09 -2.60
N THR A 79 -3.57 6.25 -2.69
CA THR A 79 -2.75 6.86 -1.64
C THR A 79 -3.22 8.29 -1.30
N THR A 80 -3.44 9.12 -2.33
CA THR A 80 -3.88 10.50 -2.15
C THR A 80 -5.29 10.58 -1.54
N THR A 81 -6.20 9.71 -1.98
CA THR A 81 -7.54 9.60 -1.41
C THR A 81 -7.50 9.11 0.03
N SER A 82 -6.63 8.16 0.35
CA SER A 82 -6.42 7.67 1.72
C SER A 82 -5.86 8.76 2.62
N GLU A 83 -4.87 9.54 2.18
CA GLU A 83 -4.33 10.69 2.91
C GLU A 83 -5.46 11.69 3.27
N ALA A 84 -6.26 12.09 2.29
CA ALA A 84 -7.39 12.99 2.49
C ALA A 84 -8.42 12.39 3.46
N THR A 85 -8.77 11.11 3.29
CA THR A 85 -9.76 10.42 4.15
C THR A 85 -9.27 10.32 5.59
N LEU A 86 -8.00 9.97 5.81
CA LEU A 86 -7.42 9.86 7.15
C LEU A 86 -7.34 11.24 7.82
N THR A 87 -7.00 12.28 7.05
CA THR A 87 -7.00 13.67 7.53
C THR A 87 -8.40 14.11 7.95
N ASP A 88 -9.41 13.85 7.13
CA ASP A 88 -10.81 14.15 7.44
C ASP A 88 -11.32 13.37 8.65
N LEU A 89 -10.96 12.08 8.79
CA LEU A 89 -11.28 11.25 9.96
C LEU A 89 -10.71 11.85 11.24
N MET A 90 -9.50 12.41 11.18
CA MET A 90 -8.88 13.09 12.32
C MET A 90 -9.53 14.43 12.62
N ALA A 91 -9.79 15.26 11.61
CA ALA A 91 -10.43 16.56 11.76
C ALA A 91 -11.87 16.44 12.30
N GLY A 92 -12.63 15.44 11.84
CA GLY A 92 -14.00 15.18 12.28
C GLY A 92 -14.13 14.77 13.75
N SER A 93 -13.03 14.32 14.38
CA SER A 93 -12.97 13.98 15.81
C SER A 93 -13.39 15.12 16.73
N PHE A 94 -13.08 16.36 16.35
CA PHE A 94 -13.28 17.51 17.22
C PHE A 94 -14.76 17.90 17.36
N MET A 95 -15.63 17.36 16.49
CA MET A 95 -17.07 17.70 16.43
C MET A 95 -18.00 16.59 16.95
N GLY A 96 -17.47 15.53 17.59
CA GLY A 96 -18.30 14.55 18.31
C GLY A 96 -18.97 13.46 17.47
N GLY A 97 -18.47 13.18 16.24
CA GLY A 97 -19.08 12.18 15.36
C GLY A 97 -18.70 10.72 15.65
N MET A 98 -17.40 10.40 15.59
CA MET A 98 -16.90 9.01 15.61
C MET A 98 -15.97 8.73 16.79
N SER A 99 -16.16 7.60 17.46
CA SER A 99 -15.26 7.16 18.54
C SER A 99 -13.83 6.95 18.03
N LEU A 100 -12.85 7.16 18.91
CA LEU A 100 -11.44 6.98 18.57
C LEU A 100 -11.15 5.55 18.13
N LYS A 101 -11.68 4.56 18.87
CA LYS A 101 -11.62 3.14 18.48
C LYS A 101 -12.02 2.92 17.03
N LYS A 102 -13.19 3.45 16.62
CA LYS A 102 -13.67 3.23 15.25
C LYS A 102 -12.77 3.89 14.20
N ARG A 103 -12.16 5.02 14.52
CA ARG A 103 -11.19 5.69 13.64
C ARG A 103 -9.91 4.88 13.48
N LEU A 104 -9.37 4.34 14.57
CA LEU A 104 -8.20 3.47 14.49
C LEU A 104 -8.49 2.19 13.68
N GLU A 105 -9.69 1.61 13.82
CA GLU A 105 -10.12 0.49 12.98
C GLU A 105 -10.19 0.87 11.48
N LEU A 106 -10.75 2.04 11.15
CA LEU A 106 -10.82 2.51 9.77
C LEU A 106 -9.43 2.79 9.20
N HIS A 107 -8.54 3.35 10.00
CA HIS A 107 -7.14 3.53 9.63
C HIS A 107 -6.49 2.21 9.25
N ASP A 108 -6.58 1.19 10.12
CA ASP A 108 -5.96 -0.11 9.86
C ASP A 108 -6.50 -0.73 8.56
N ASN A 109 -7.83 -0.66 8.34
CA ASN A 109 -8.44 -1.14 7.11
C ASN A 109 -7.93 -0.40 5.86
N ILE A 110 -7.73 0.92 5.95
CA ILE A 110 -7.19 1.73 4.84
C ILE A 110 -5.75 1.34 4.53
N ILE A 111 -4.90 1.23 5.57
CA ILE A 111 -3.50 0.85 5.41
C ILE A 111 -3.36 -0.58 4.88
N ASP A 112 -4.16 -1.52 5.38
CA ASP A 112 -4.17 -2.90 4.90
C ASP A 112 -4.64 -2.99 3.45
N ALA A 113 -5.63 -2.17 3.04
CA ALA A 113 -6.06 -2.09 1.64
C ALA A 113 -4.95 -1.54 0.72
N LEU A 114 -4.22 -0.50 1.16
CA LEU A 114 -3.08 0.05 0.42
C LEU A 114 -1.95 -0.99 0.28
N LYS A 115 -1.64 -1.71 1.34
CA LYS A 115 -0.68 -2.83 1.31
C LYS A 115 -1.16 -3.93 0.37
N GLY A 116 -2.45 -4.26 0.39
CA GLY A 116 -3.07 -5.28 -0.45
C GLY A 116 -2.95 -5.00 -1.96
N ILE A 117 -2.95 -3.73 -2.37
CA ILE A 117 -2.71 -3.33 -3.77
C ILE A 117 -1.22 -3.16 -4.10
N GLY A 118 -0.32 -3.42 -3.14
CA GLY A 118 1.13 -3.31 -3.29
C GLY A 118 1.63 -1.86 -3.30
N ALA A 119 1.05 -0.98 -2.49
CA ALA A 119 1.61 0.34 -2.25
C ALA A 119 3.02 0.23 -1.65
N SER A 120 3.91 1.13 -2.06
CA SER A 120 5.27 1.24 -1.53
C SER A 120 5.29 1.88 -0.13
N GLU A 121 6.37 1.68 0.64
CA GLU A 121 6.54 2.32 1.95
C GLU A 121 6.44 3.85 1.88
N ALA A 122 7.01 4.48 0.84
CA ALA A 122 6.90 5.92 0.64
C ALA A 122 5.44 6.38 0.42
N GLN A 123 4.60 5.55 -0.20
CA GLN A 123 3.17 5.83 -0.35
C GLN A 123 2.42 5.66 0.97
N LEU A 124 2.76 4.63 1.76
CA LEU A 124 2.18 4.44 3.09
C LEU A 124 2.56 5.61 4.03
N GLU A 125 3.83 6.02 4.04
CA GLU A 125 4.30 7.17 4.81
C GLU A 125 3.58 8.47 4.42
N LEU A 126 3.33 8.68 3.12
CA LEU A 126 2.57 9.82 2.64
C LEU A 126 1.12 9.76 3.14
N ALA A 127 0.44 8.61 3.01
CA ALA A 127 -0.93 8.44 3.47
C ALA A 127 -1.07 8.67 4.99
N GLU A 128 -0.08 8.26 5.78
CA GLU A 128 -0.10 8.40 7.23
C GLU A 128 0.38 9.77 7.75
N LYS A 129 0.92 10.64 6.90
CA LYS A 129 1.64 11.86 7.33
C LYS A 129 0.83 12.74 8.28
N ASP A 130 -0.38 13.11 7.90
CA ASP A 130 -1.24 13.97 8.73
C ASP A 130 -2.01 13.17 9.79
N TRP A 131 -2.21 11.87 9.56
CA TRP A 131 -2.70 10.95 10.58
C TRP A 131 -1.79 10.94 11.82
N LYS A 132 -0.46 10.83 11.63
CA LYS A 132 0.52 10.85 12.72
C LYS A 132 0.46 12.13 13.56
N LYS A 133 0.26 13.27 12.91
CA LYS A 133 0.06 14.55 13.61
C LYS A 133 -1.23 14.53 14.42
N GLY A 134 -2.32 14.01 13.84
CA GLY A 134 -3.59 13.82 14.54
C GLY A 134 -3.46 12.95 15.80
N ILE A 135 -2.78 11.81 15.71
CA ILE A 135 -2.50 10.93 16.85
C ILE A 135 -1.64 11.64 17.91
N SER A 136 -0.67 12.46 17.49
CA SER A 136 0.15 13.26 18.40
C SER A 136 -0.67 14.25 19.23
N ILE A 137 -1.70 14.87 18.63
CA ILE A 137 -2.62 15.76 19.35
C ILE A 137 -3.43 14.99 20.41
N ILE A 138 -3.83 13.76 20.11
CA ILE A 138 -4.55 12.91 21.08
C ILE A 138 -3.63 12.53 22.25
N TYR A 139 -2.37 12.17 21.98
CA TYR A 139 -1.38 11.97 23.05
C TYR A 139 -1.20 13.22 23.91
N GLN A 140 -1.11 14.40 23.29
CA GLN A 140 -1.04 15.65 24.03
C GLN A 140 -2.22 15.85 24.97
N ARG A 141 -3.45 15.58 24.49
CA ARG A 141 -4.64 15.64 25.34
C ARG A 141 -4.57 14.64 26.50
N ALA A 142 -4.11 13.41 26.25
CA ALA A 142 -3.96 12.39 27.30
C ALA A 142 -2.95 12.81 28.37
N ILE A 143 -1.80 13.32 27.94
CA ILE A 143 -0.73 13.83 28.82
C ILE A 143 -1.26 14.95 29.69
N ARG A 144 -1.91 15.95 29.09
CA ARG A 144 -2.50 17.09 29.80
C ARG A 144 -3.56 16.67 30.83
N ASN A 145 -4.46 15.76 30.44
CA ASN A 145 -5.43 15.18 31.37
C ASN A 145 -4.75 14.47 32.56
N ALA A 146 -3.62 13.79 32.31
CA ALA A 146 -2.85 13.10 33.35
C ALA A 146 -2.03 14.06 34.24
N VAL A 147 -1.60 15.21 33.71
CA VAL A 147 -0.91 16.27 34.47
C VAL A 147 -1.86 16.89 35.49
N GLU A 148 -3.10 17.18 35.08
CA GLU A 148 -4.14 17.71 35.97
C GLU A 148 -4.88 16.61 36.76
N GLU A 149 -4.49 15.34 36.62
CA GLU A 149 -5.14 14.19 37.28
C GLU A 149 -6.67 14.17 37.11
N ARG A 150 -7.13 14.44 35.89
CA ARG A 150 -8.56 14.50 35.61
C ARG A 150 -9.21 13.12 35.80
N PRO A 151 -10.33 13.03 36.55
CA PRO A 151 -11.03 11.76 36.74
C PRO A 151 -11.76 11.30 35.47
N ASP A 152 -12.05 12.22 34.55
CA ASP A 152 -12.74 11.98 33.28
C ASP A 152 -12.18 12.97 32.24
N PRO A 153 -11.86 12.55 30.99
CA PRO A 153 -11.37 13.43 29.92
C PRO A 153 -12.25 14.63 29.59
N ASN A 154 -13.52 14.60 29.98
CA ASN A 154 -14.51 15.66 29.73
C ASN A 154 -14.83 16.50 30.98
N LYS A 155 -14.19 16.23 32.13
CA LYS A 155 -14.42 16.97 33.36
C LYS A 155 -13.16 17.69 33.80
N ILE A 156 -13.30 18.98 34.10
CA ILE A 156 -12.23 19.78 34.68
C ILE A 156 -11.98 19.31 36.11
N ASN A 157 -10.72 19.05 36.47
CA ASN A 157 -10.36 18.80 37.85
C ASN A 157 -10.23 20.13 38.60
N VAL A 158 -11.28 20.51 39.32
CA VAL A 158 -11.28 21.74 40.14
C VAL A 158 -10.22 21.73 41.24
N ASN A 159 -9.81 20.52 41.68
CA ASN A 159 -8.82 20.32 42.74
C ASN A 159 -7.37 20.31 42.23
N ALA A 160 -7.14 20.46 40.93
CA ALA A 160 -5.79 20.58 40.40
C ALA A 160 -5.09 21.81 41.02
N SER A 161 -3.84 21.62 41.44
CA SER A 161 -2.99 22.69 41.98
C SER A 161 -2.75 23.79 40.94
N ASP A 162 -2.36 24.97 41.41
CA ASP A 162 -2.05 26.10 40.52
C ASP A 162 -0.82 25.78 39.65
N GLU A 163 0.13 25.00 40.16
CA GLU A 163 1.29 24.50 39.44
C GLU A 163 0.87 23.57 38.30
N GLN A 164 -0.04 22.62 38.54
CA GLN A 164 -0.59 21.74 37.50
C GLN A 164 -1.29 22.53 36.39
N LYS A 165 -2.12 23.51 36.75
CA LYS A 165 -2.82 24.36 35.78
C LYS A 165 -1.85 25.21 34.95
N LYS A 166 -0.78 25.73 35.58
CA LYS A 166 0.27 26.49 34.86
C LYS A 166 1.06 25.59 33.91
N ALA A 167 1.40 24.37 34.33
CA ALA A 167 2.08 23.40 33.48
C ALA A 167 1.21 22.97 32.30
N ASP A 168 -0.08 22.66 32.53
CA ASP A 168 -1.05 22.34 31.48
C ASP A 168 -1.11 23.45 30.43
N LYS A 169 -1.25 24.69 30.90
CA LYS A 169 -1.27 25.87 30.03
C LYS A 169 0.02 26.02 29.23
N GLU A 170 1.19 25.91 29.87
CA GLU A 170 2.47 26.03 29.17
C GLU A 170 2.69 24.90 28.15
N ILE A 171 2.30 23.66 28.46
CA ILE A 171 2.31 22.56 27.49
C ILE A 171 1.40 22.88 26.30
N ASN A 172 0.21 23.41 26.56
CA ASN A 172 -0.73 23.80 25.50
C ASN A 172 -0.20 24.94 24.64
N ASP A 173 0.46 25.93 25.24
CA ASP A 173 1.04 27.09 24.54
C ASP A 173 2.23 26.69 23.64
N LEU A 174 2.86 25.54 23.90
CA LEU A 174 3.88 24.97 23.00
C LEU A 174 3.30 24.32 21.75
N MET A 175 1.99 24.05 21.71
CA MET A 175 1.34 23.47 20.53
C MET A 175 1.06 24.52 19.47
N ASN A 176 1.36 24.19 18.22
CA ASN A 176 0.94 24.98 17.07
C ASN A 176 -0.26 24.30 16.40
N PHE A 177 -1.46 24.65 16.87
CA PHE A 177 -2.71 24.06 16.38
C PHE A 177 -2.95 24.32 14.90
N GLU A 178 -2.48 25.43 14.32
CA GLU A 178 -2.66 25.71 12.89
C GLU A 178 -1.89 24.71 12.01
N ARG A 179 -0.76 24.21 12.52
CA ARG A 179 0.13 23.28 11.80
C ARG A 179 0.06 21.84 12.31
N TRP A 180 -0.74 21.59 13.34
CA TRP A 180 -0.83 20.32 14.06
C TRP A 180 0.54 19.87 14.61
N GLU A 181 1.38 20.82 15.02
CA GLU A 181 2.67 20.53 15.63
C GLU A 181 2.50 20.42 17.15
N CYS A 182 2.95 19.29 17.70
CA CYS A 182 2.91 19.01 19.13
C CYS A 182 4.33 19.11 19.73
N PRO A 183 4.49 19.54 20.99
CA PRO A 183 5.80 19.56 21.61
C PRO A 183 6.33 18.13 21.82
N SER A 184 7.64 17.98 21.67
CA SER A 184 8.34 16.72 21.87
C SER A 184 8.26 16.23 23.33
N PRO A 185 8.41 14.92 23.59
CA PRO A 185 8.49 14.37 24.94
C PRO A 185 9.47 15.11 25.86
N SER A 186 10.63 15.51 25.34
CA SER A 186 11.66 16.25 26.09
C SER A 186 11.19 17.65 26.54
N GLN A 187 10.44 18.36 25.69
CA GLN A 187 9.87 19.67 26.02
C GLN A 187 8.81 19.53 27.11
N ILE A 188 7.95 18.52 27.01
CA ILE A 188 6.92 18.24 28.02
C ILE A 188 7.56 17.94 29.37
N ARG A 189 8.54 17.02 29.42
CA ARG A 189 9.28 16.69 30.65
C ARG A 189 9.97 17.92 31.26
N SER A 190 10.47 18.83 30.41
CA SER A 190 11.07 20.09 30.87
C SER A 190 10.06 21.00 31.56
N VAL A 191 8.83 21.08 31.04
CA VAL A 191 7.74 21.83 31.68
C VAL A 191 7.34 21.19 33.01
N LEU A 192 7.17 19.86 33.07
CA LEU A 192 6.84 19.16 34.32
C LEU A 192 7.91 19.38 35.39
N LYS A 193 9.19 19.29 35.01
CA LYS A 193 10.31 19.56 35.91
C LYS A 193 10.33 21.01 36.41
N LYS A 194 10.03 21.99 35.54
CA LYS A 194 9.96 23.41 35.89
C LYS A 194 8.92 23.68 37.00
N TYR A 195 7.77 23.01 36.93
CA TYR A 195 6.69 23.13 37.91
C TYR A 195 6.73 22.09 39.03
N GLN A 196 7.79 21.28 39.11
CA GLN A 196 7.98 20.23 40.12
C GLN A 196 6.81 19.22 40.17
N ILE A 197 6.25 18.87 39.00
CA ILE A 197 5.15 17.92 38.89
C ILE A 197 5.71 16.51 38.72
N GLU A 198 5.43 15.65 39.69
CA GLU A 198 5.73 14.21 39.63
C GLU A 198 4.43 13.43 39.41
N SER A 199 4.06 13.20 38.15
CA SER A 199 2.88 12.41 37.78
C SER A 199 3.31 11.13 37.05
N PRO A 200 3.27 9.95 37.71
CA PRO A 200 3.57 8.67 37.05
C PRO A 200 2.65 8.38 35.86
N SER A 201 1.40 8.87 35.93
CA SER A 201 0.44 8.76 34.82
C SER A 201 0.87 9.59 33.61
N ALA A 202 1.30 10.84 33.85
CA ALA A 202 1.81 11.69 32.78
C ALA A 202 3.08 11.10 32.14
N GLU A 203 4.04 10.62 32.95
CA GLU A 203 5.27 10.02 32.42
C GLU A 203 4.98 8.77 31.59
N LYS A 204 4.01 7.93 31.99
CA LYS A 204 3.59 6.79 31.18
C LYS A 204 3.10 7.23 29.79
N TRP A 205 2.25 8.25 29.73
CA TRP A 205 1.75 8.78 28.44
C TRP A 205 2.85 9.44 27.61
N ILE A 206 3.80 10.14 28.24
CA ILE A 206 4.95 10.73 27.57
C ILE A 206 5.84 9.64 26.96
N SER A 207 6.12 8.56 27.69
CA SER A 207 6.87 7.40 27.20
C SER A 207 6.16 6.70 26.04
N ASP A 208 4.84 6.52 26.13
CA ASP A 208 4.06 5.92 25.04
C ASP A 208 4.01 6.83 23.80
N TYR A 209 3.99 8.15 24.00
CA TYR A 209 4.09 9.12 22.91
C TYR A 209 5.46 9.10 22.23
N GLU A 210 6.54 9.06 23.02
CA GLU A 210 7.92 8.91 22.51
C GLU A 210 8.08 7.65 21.67
N PHE A 211 7.57 6.51 22.16
CA PHE A 211 7.55 5.26 21.41
C PHE A 211 6.75 5.35 20.10
N PHE A 212 5.61 6.03 20.12
CA PHE A 212 4.80 6.26 18.92
C PHE A 212 5.56 7.09 17.88
N LEU A 213 6.28 8.14 18.29
CA LEU A 213 7.08 8.96 17.37
C LEU A 213 8.20 8.16 16.70
N GLU A 214 8.81 7.22 17.42
CA GLU A 214 9.90 6.37 16.89
C GLU A 214 9.41 5.24 16.01
N THR A 215 8.29 4.61 16.36
CA THR A 215 7.86 3.34 15.77
C THR A 215 6.60 3.43 14.92
N ASN A 216 5.87 4.54 15.03
CA ASN A 216 4.52 4.70 14.50
C ASN A 216 3.49 3.68 15.06
N VAL A 217 3.75 3.12 16.24
CA VAL A 217 2.88 2.12 16.89
C VAL A 217 2.33 2.63 18.21
N ILE A 218 1.02 2.46 18.42
CA ILE A 218 0.35 2.77 19.68
C ILE A 218 0.51 1.58 20.64
N ARG A 219 1.40 1.70 21.63
CA ARG A 219 1.76 0.62 22.56
C ARG A 219 0.59 0.10 23.40
N ASN A 220 -0.19 1.00 24.02
CA ASN A 220 -1.35 0.65 24.85
C ASN A 220 -2.66 1.07 24.17
N ARG A 221 -2.98 0.38 23.06
CA ARG A 221 -4.12 0.75 22.20
C ARG A 221 -5.45 0.79 22.96
N ALA A 222 -5.75 -0.20 23.80
CA ALA A 222 -7.00 -0.25 24.56
C ALA A 222 -7.17 0.93 25.54
N GLY A 223 -6.08 1.41 26.14
CA GLY A 223 -6.10 2.62 26.97
C GLY A 223 -6.18 3.90 26.14
N PHE A 224 -5.48 3.94 25.01
CA PHE A 224 -5.50 5.08 24.09
C PHE A 224 -6.89 5.32 23.49
N GLU A 225 -7.64 4.26 23.19
CA GLU A 225 -9.02 4.33 22.68
C GLU A 225 -10.02 5.02 23.63
N GLN A 226 -9.66 5.22 24.90
CA GLN A 226 -10.50 5.83 25.94
C GLN A 226 -10.21 7.32 26.20
N VAL A 227 -9.19 7.89 25.54
CA VAL A 227 -8.78 9.31 25.65
C VAL A 227 -9.80 10.23 24.97
#